data_AF-A0A3N2KEH8-F1
#
_entry.id   AF-A0A3N2KEH8-F1
#
_cell.length_a   1.000
_cell.length_b   1.000
_cell.length_c   1.000
_cell.angle_alpha   90.00
_cell.angle_beta   90.00
_cell.angle_gamma   90.00
#
_symmetry.space_group_name_H-M   'P 1'
#
loop_
_entity.id
_entity.type
_entity.pdbx_description
1 polymer ?
#
loop_
_entity_poly.entity_id
_entity_poly.type
_entity_poly.pdbx_seq_one_letter_code
_entity_poly.pdbx_strand_id
1 'polypeptide(L)' 'MKSAIKTITVNGQEFQVFSDFIKRGTFAETLDGEIKALSLGGYISAPATIKKAIKRVFFGLF' A
#
# COMPACT_ATOMS: atom_id res chain seq x y z
N MET A 1 -1.51 7.83 12.45
CA MET A 1 -0.06 8.16 12.49
C MET A 1 0.62 7.25 11.48
N LYS A 2 1.24 7.83 10.44
CA LYS A 2 1.96 7.03 9.42
C LYS A 2 3.21 6.42 10.06
N SER A 3 3.40 5.12 9.90
CA SER A 3 4.56 4.38 10.37
C SER A 3 5.05 3.41 9.30
N ALA A 4 6.36 3.12 9.32
CA ALA A 4 7.01 2.19 8.39
C ALA A 4 6.72 2.50 6.91
N ILE A 5 7.07 3.72 6.49
CA ILE A 5 6.95 4.16 5.09
C ILE A 5 7.97 3.39 4.24
N LYS A 6 7.49 2.80 3.14
CA LYS A 6 8.31 2.07 2.16
C LYS A 6 7.89 2.47 0.75
N THR A 7 8.85 2.74 -0.11
CA THR A 7 8.58 2.94 -1.53
C THR A 7 8.59 1.60 -2.26
N ILE A 8 7.54 1.33 -3.02
CA ILE A 8 7.39 0.11 -3.82
C ILE A 8 7.03 0.53 -5.24
N THR A 9 7.74 0.01 -6.23
CA THR A 9 7.40 0.19 -7.65
C THR A 9 6.57 -0.99 -8.16
N VAL A 10 5.44 -0.71 -8.79
CA VAL A 10 4.57 -1.69 -9.46
C VAL A 10 4.19 -1.13 -10.83
N ASN A 11 4.40 -1.91 -11.89
CA ASN A 11 4.07 -1.52 -13.27
C ASN A 11 4.67 -0.16 -13.70
N GLY A 12 5.88 0.18 -13.21
CA GLY A 12 6.54 1.45 -13.50
C GLY A 12 6.04 2.66 -12.70
N GLN A 13 5.03 2.48 -11.84
CA GLN A 13 4.53 3.52 -10.94
C GLN A 13 5.06 3.30 -9.51
N GLU A 14 5.48 4.39 -8.86
CA GLU A 14 5.93 4.37 -7.47
C GLU A 14 4.77 4.57 -6.50
N PHE A 15 4.78 3.79 -5.42
CA PHE A 15 3.79 3.85 -4.35
C PHE A 15 4.51 4.01 -3.01
N GLN A 16 4.08 4.99 -2.21
CA GLN A 16 4.46 5.08 -0.81
C GLN A 16 3.50 4.25 0.03
N VAL A 17 4.01 3.13 0.54
CA VAL A 17 3.26 2.21 1.39
C VAL A 17 3.56 2.52 2.84
N PHE A 18 2.52 2.70 3.64
CA PHE A 18 2.66 3.00 5.07
C PHE A 18 1.61 2.26 5.88
N SER A 19 1.94 2.01 7.15
CA SER A 19 0.98 1.49 8.13
C SER A 19 0.38 2.66 8.91
N ASP A 20 -0.92 2.61 9.17
CA ASP A 20 -1.59 3.54 10.08
C ASP A 20 -2.09 2.78 11.31
N PHE A 21 -1.49 3.11 12.46
CA PHE A 21 -1.85 2.50 13.74
C PHE A 21 -3.27 2.86 14.20
N ILE A 22 -3.74 4.07 13.87
CA ILE A 22 -5.06 4.55 14.28
C ILE A 22 -6.13 3.81 13.49
N LYS A 23 -5.91 3.67 12.17
CA LYS A 23 -6.83 2.96 11.27
C LYS A 23 -6.63 1.45 11.26
N ARG A 24 -5.60 0.93 11.96
CA ARG A 24 -5.23 -0.49 12.06
C ARG A 24 -5.14 -1.15 10.68
N GLY A 25 -4.37 -0.54 9.78
CA GLY A 25 -4.27 -0.99 8.39
C GLY A 25 -2.99 -0.57 7.68
N THR A 26 -2.80 -1.11 6.47
CA THR A 26 -1.74 -0.73 5.55
C THR A 26 -2.35 -0.03 4.34
N PHE A 27 -1.74 1.08 3.95
CA PHE A 27 -2.19 1.98 2.91
C PHE A 27 -1.08 2.19 1.88
N ALA A 28 -1.45 2.55 0.66
CA ALA A 28 -0.55 2.98 -0.37
C ALA A 28 -1.00 4.32 -0.94
N GLU A 29 -0.04 5.19 -1.20
CA GLU A 29 -0.20 6.53 -1.75
C GLU A 29 0.58 6.63 -3.07
N THR A 30 -0.08 7.11 -4.12
CA THR A 30 0.55 7.39 -5.42
C THR A 30 1.27 8.74 -5.39
N LEU A 31 2.12 9.00 -6.39
CA LEU A 31 2.72 10.33 -6.59
C LEU A 31 1.68 11.44 -6.79
N ASP A 32 0.51 11.10 -7.32
CA ASP A 32 -0.62 12.03 -7.52
C ASP A 32 -1.40 12.31 -6.23
N GLY A 33 -1.00 11.70 -5.11
CA GLY A 33 -1.65 11.84 -3.80
C GLY A 33 -2.88 10.94 -3.60
N GLU A 34 -3.12 9.96 -4.47
CA GLU A 34 -4.22 9.01 -4.29
C GLU A 34 -3.87 7.98 -3.21
N ILE A 35 -4.61 7.96 -2.11
CA ILE A 35 -4.41 7.03 -0.99
C ILE A 35 -5.49 5.95 -1.01
N LYS A 36 -5.09 4.68 -1.10
CA LYS A 36 -5.99 3.53 -0.96
C LYS A 36 -5.52 2.57 0.14
N ALA A 37 -6.48 1.94 0.80
CA ALA A 37 -6.20 0.88 1.76
C ALA A 37 -5.80 -0.41 1.02
N LEU A 38 -4.63 -0.97 1.36
CA LEU A 38 -4.20 -2.29 0.90
C LEU A 38 -4.72 -3.41 1.80
N SER A 39 -4.85 -3.13 3.10
CA SER A 39 -5.33 -4.07 4.12
C SER A 39 -5.98 -3.30 5.27
N LEU A 40 -7.14 -3.76 5.73
CA LEU A 40 -7.85 -3.26 6.91
C LEU A 40 -7.95 -4.39 7.94
N GLY A 41 -7.72 -4.08 9.22
CA GLY A 41 -7.75 -5.09 10.30
C GLY A 41 -6.42 -5.79 10.54
N GLY A 42 -5.31 -5.27 9.98
CA GLY A 42 -3.98 -5.85 10.14
C GLY A 42 -2.95 -5.17 9.23
N TYR A 43 -1.68 -5.43 9.52
CA TYR A 43 -0.56 -4.86 8.77
C TYR A 43 0.07 -5.89 7.85
N ILE A 44 0.34 -5.50 6.61
CA ILE A 44 1.12 -6.31 5.68
C ILE A 44 2.53 -5.71 5.53
N SER A 45 3.55 -6.55 5.66
CA SER A 45 4.96 -6.11 5.67
C SER A 45 5.78 -6.76 4.55
N ALA A 46 5.36 -7.92 4.06
CA ALA A 46 6.05 -8.69 3.02
C ALA A 46 5.94 -8.00 1.64
N PRO A 47 7.06 -7.74 0.94
CA PRO A 47 7.06 -7.01 -0.33
C PRO A 47 6.19 -7.68 -1.42
N ALA A 48 6.20 -9.01 -1.51
CA ALA A 48 5.39 -9.74 -2.49
C ALA A 48 3.89 -9.53 -2.25
N THR A 49 3.46 -9.62 -0.99
CA THR A 49 2.08 -9.38 -0.57
C THR A 49 1.65 -7.94 -0.83
N ILE A 50 2.52 -6.97 -0.52
CA ILE A 50 2.28 -5.55 -0.79
C ILE A 50 2.11 -5.30 -2.29
N LYS A 51 3.02 -5.82 -3.13
CA LYS A 51 2.92 -5.69 -4.60
C LYS A 51 1.62 -6.31 -5.13
N LYS A 52 1.22 -7.47 -4.62
CA LYS A 52 -0.04 -8.13 -5.00
C LYS A 52 -1.26 -7.28 -4.58
N ALA A 53 -1.25 -6.73 -3.37
CA ALA A 53 -2.31 -5.85 -2.90
C ALA A 53 -2.43 -4.57 -3.75
N ILE A 54 -1.30 -3.94 -4.09
CA ILE A 54 -1.26 -2.77 -4.98
C ILE A 54 -1.84 -3.13 -6.36
N LYS A 55 -1.41 -4.25 -6.96
CA LYS A 55 -1.96 -4.74 -8.24
C LYS A 55 -3.47 -4.90 -8.20
N ARG A 56 -4.00 -5.47 -7.11
CA ARG A 56 -5.43 -5.64 -6.93
C ARG A 56 -6.17 -4.30 -6.76
N VAL A 57 -5.65 -3.41 -5.92
CA VAL A 57 -6.34 -2.18 -5.48
C VAL A 57 -6.28 -1.06 -6.52
N PHE A 58 -5.14 -0.90 -7.20
CA PHE A 58 -4.94 0.18 -8.17
C PHE A 58 -5.12 -0.26 -9.63
N PHE A 59 -4.91 -1.54 -9.94
CA PHE A 59 -4.95 -2.03 -11.32
C PHE A 59 -6.05 -3.08 -11.56
N GLY A 60 -6.75 -3.55 -10.52
CA GLY A 60 -7.78 -4.59 -10.66
C GLY A 60 -7.23 -5.95 -11.11
N LEU A 61 -5.92 -6.18 -11.00
CA LEU A 61 -5.25 -7.40 -11.46
C LEU A 61 -5.17 -8.43 -10.31
N PHE A 62 -5.49 -9.70 -10.59
CA PHE A 62 -5.45 -10.82 -9.64
C PHE A 62 -4.20 -11.69 -9.78
#